data_AF-A0A7S3ITQ5-F1
#
_entry.id   AF-A0A7S3ITQ5-F1
#
_cell.length_a   1.000
_cell.length_b   1.000
_cell.length_c   1.000
_cell.angle_alpha   90.00
_cell.angle_beta   90.00
_cell.angle_gamma   90.00
#
_symmetry.space_group_name_H-M   'P 1'
#
loop_
_entity.id
_entity.type
_entity.pdbx_description
1 polymer ?
#
loop_
_entity_poly.entity_id
_entity_poly.type
_entity_poly.pdbx_seq_one_letter_code
_entity_poly.pdbx_strand_id
1 'polypeptide(L)'
;MNFVRLGVMWEAVETSPGQYNHTYLDEIETLVNNLGDAGIYTMIDAHQDVMARITCGEGIPDFYAKEAAEGAECHGDWSNPEFADVVKLYGECKTMDSYNYEKDENDWPLISECNKQSFPVYYTSAESLAIFDALYENKNGLADKFVDFWGELTKKFFNNPYVIGYDPINEPFPSDFISNPSLLQPGVFDQDKLAPLYARIYQ
;
A
#
# COMPACT_ATOMS: atom_id res chain seq x y z
N MET A 1 -23.73 -14.53 5.86
CA MET A 1 -22.40 -13.90 5.94
C MET A 1 -22.20 -13.47 7.38
N ASN A 2 -21.08 -13.80 8.01
CA ASN A 2 -20.77 -13.47 9.42
C ASN A 2 -19.38 -12.84 9.59
N PHE A 3 -18.76 -12.43 8.48
CA PHE A 3 -17.41 -11.88 8.44
C PHE A 3 -17.30 -10.81 7.35
N VAL A 4 -16.49 -9.79 7.60
CA VAL A 4 -16.02 -8.82 6.60
C VAL A 4 -14.52 -8.56 6.79
N ARG A 5 -13.80 -8.40 5.68
CA ARG A 5 -12.48 -7.77 5.64
C ARG A 5 -12.70 -6.31 5.28
N LEU A 6 -12.47 -5.41 6.22
CA LEU A 6 -12.76 -3.98 6.10
C LEU A 6 -11.47 -3.22 5.83
N GLY A 7 -11.33 -2.70 4.61
CA GLY A 7 -10.21 -1.84 4.23
C GLY A 7 -10.23 -0.52 5.00
N VAL A 8 -9.08 -0.17 5.58
CA VAL A 8 -8.80 1.09 6.23
C VAL A 8 -7.51 1.63 5.61
N MET A 9 -7.63 2.66 4.79
CA MET A 9 -6.50 3.26 4.08
C MET A 9 -5.72 4.18 5.01
N TRP A 10 -4.39 4.10 4.98
CA TRP A 10 -3.52 4.96 5.77
C TRP A 10 -3.69 6.44 5.43
N GLU A 11 -3.89 6.79 4.16
CA GLU A 11 -4.16 8.17 3.72
C GLU A 11 -5.37 8.82 4.41
N ALA A 12 -6.38 8.04 4.79
CA ALA A 12 -7.56 8.54 5.49
C ALA A 12 -7.33 8.69 7.01
N VAL A 13 -6.42 7.88 7.55
CA VAL A 13 -6.06 7.89 8.98
C VAL A 13 -5.05 8.97 9.30
N GLU A 14 -4.05 9.21 8.45
CA GLU A 14 -3.04 10.24 8.65
C GLU A 14 -3.10 11.31 7.55
N THR A 15 -3.73 12.45 7.86
CA THR A 15 -4.07 13.48 6.85
C THR A 15 -2.94 14.48 6.61
N SER A 16 -1.96 14.52 7.52
CA SER A 16 -0.67 15.19 7.37
C SER A 16 0.33 14.54 8.33
N PRO A 17 1.66 14.74 8.17
CA PRO A 17 2.65 14.03 8.98
C PRO A 17 2.39 14.12 10.49
N GLY A 18 2.11 12.97 11.11
CA GLY A 18 1.82 12.81 12.53
C GLY A 18 0.46 13.38 12.99
N GLN A 19 -0.44 13.75 12.08
CA GLN A 19 -1.79 14.22 12.38
C GLN A 19 -2.83 13.16 11.98
N TYR A 20 -3.42 12.54 12.99
CA TYR A 20 -4.35 11.43 12.81
C TYR A 20 -5.81 11.88 12.86
N ASN A 21 -6.61 11.38 11.92
CA ASN A 21 -8.03 11.68 11.78
C ASN A 21 -8.86 10.73 12.66
N HIS A 22 -8.99 11.08 13.95
CA HIS A 22 -9.81 10.30 14.88
C HIS A 22 -11.30 10.30 14.52
N THR A 23 -11.81 11.34 13.84
CA THR A 23 -13.20 11.34 13.35
C THR A 23 -13.43 10.21 12.35
N TYR A 24 -12.52 10.01 11.40
CA TYR A 24 -12.59 8.88 10.47
C TYR A 24 -12.54 7.54 11.22
N LEU A 25 -11.66 7.41 12.21
CA LEU A 25 -11.58 6.20 13.04
C LEU A 25 -12.87 5.94 13.84
N ASP A 26 -13.55 6.99 14.32
CA ASP A 26 -14.85 6.90 14.98
C ASP A 26 -15.96 6.40 14.01
N GLU A 27 -15.93 6.88 12.76
CA GLU A 27 -16.85 6.43 11.71
C GLU A 27 -16.63 4.96 11.35
N ILE A 28 -15.38 4.53 11.23
CA ILE A 28 -15.03 3.12 11.01
C ILE A 28 -15.49 2.26 12.20
N GLU A 29 -15.25 2.69 13.45
CA GLU A 29 -15.75 1.96 14.62
C GLU A 29 -17.28 1.86 14.64
N THR A 30 -17.97 2.93 14.25
CA THR A 30 -19.43 2.92 14.14
C THR A 30 -19.89 1.88 13.11
N LEU A 31 -19.23 1.80 11.95
CA LEU A 31 -19.50 0.77 10.95
C LEU A 31 -19.24 -0.64 11.51
N VAL A 32 -18.11 -0.86 12.18
CA VAL A 32 -17.77 -2.14 12.82
C VAL A 32 -18.83 -2.55 13.84
N ASN A 33 -19.31 -1.62 14.68
CA ASN A 33 -20.36 -1.88 15.66
C ASN A 33 -21.69 -2.24 15.01
N ASN A 34 -22.09 -1.52 13.95
CA ASN A 34 -23.30 -1.83 13.20
C ASN A 34 -23.26 -3.23 12.56
N LEU A 35 -22.09 -3.64 12.06
CA LEU A 35 -21.87 -4.98 11.54
C LEU A 35 -21.91 -6.03 12.66
N GLY A 36 -21.27 -5.74 13.79
CA GLY A 36 -21.24 -6.58 14.98
C GLY A 36 -22.62 -6.86 15.57
N ASP A 37 -23.46 -5.82 15.68
CA ASP A 37 -24.85 -5.94 16.14
C ASP A 37 -25.71 -6.80 15.19
N ALA A 38 -25.32 -6.90 13.91
CA ALA A 38 -25.91 -7.81 12.93
C ALA A 38 -25.26 -9.21 12.91
N GLY A 39 -24.32 -9.50 13.81
CA GLY A 39 -23.61 -10.78 13.91
C GLY A 39 -22.49 -10.96 12.88
N ILE A 40 -21.93 -9.88 12.35
CA ILE A 40 -20.83 -9.87 11.38
C ILE A 40 -19.55 -9.34 12.05
N TYR A 41 -18.51 -10.17 12.09
CA TYR A 41 -17.21 -9.80 12.65
C TYR A 41 -16.30 -9.17 11.61
N THR A 42 -15.39 -8.31 12.04
CA THR A 42 -14.53 -7.53 11.16
C THR A 42 -13.06 -7.86 11.35
N MET A 43 -12.34 -8.08 10.24
CA MET A 43 -10.89 -7.97 10.18
C MET A 43 -10.52 -6.62 9.58
N ILE A 44 -9.68 -5.86 10.26
CA ILE A 44 -9.20 -4.55 9.77
C ILE A 44 -8.03 -4.78 8.82
N ASP A 45 -8.11 -4.21 7.63
CA ASP A 45 -7.15 -4.42 6.55
C ASP A 45 -6.47 -3.10 6.19
N ALA A 46 -5.14 -3.02 6.34
CA ALA A 46 -4.38 -1.86 5.85
C ALA A 46 -4.31 -1.93 4.32
N HIS A 47 -5.35 -1.39 3.71
CA HIS A 47 -5.59 -1.55 2.29
C HIS A 47 -4.70 -0.60 1.49
N GLN A 48 -4.12 -1.15 0.44
CA GLN A 48 -3.45 -0.40 -0.62
C GLN A 48 -3.61 -1.16 -1.93
N ASP A 49 -3.68 -0.41 -3.01
CA ASP A 49 -3.48 -0.89 -4.37
C ASP A 49 -2.53 0.09 -5.04
N VAL A 50 -1.38 -0.39 -5.52
CA VAL A 50 -0.36 0.46 -6.15
C VAL A 50 0.06 1.65 -5.26
N MET A 51 0.00 1.49 -3.94
CA MET A 51 0.49 2.41 -2.90
C MET A 51 -0.21 3.77 -2.74
N ALA A 52 -0.36 4.62 -3.75
CA ALA A 52 -0.77 6.02 -3.56
C ALA A 52 -1.41 6.66 -4.80
N ARG A 53 -2.05 7.83 -4.63
CA ARG A 53 -2.73 8.54 -5.73
C ARG A 53 -1.77 8.97 -6.82
N ILE A 54 -0.55 9.38 -6.46
CA ILE A 54 0.52 9.72 -7.42
C ILE A 54 0.89 8.58 -8.37
N THR A 55 0.61 7.34 -8.01
CA THR A 55 0.86 6.12 -8.80
C THR A 55 -0.43 5.53 -9.36
N CYS A 56 -1.51 6.32 -9.46
CA CYS A 56 -2.84 5.86 -9.87
C CYS A 56 -3.42 4.75 -8.96
N GLY A 57 -2.98 4.72 -7.70
CA GLY A 57 -3.39 3.78 -6.66
C GLY A 57 -4.04 4.45 -5.46
N GLU A 58 -4.07 3.72 -4.35
CA GLU A 58 -4.55 4.18 -3.05
C GLU A 58 -3.84 3.45 -1.90
N GLY A 59 -3.92 4.01 -0.68
CA GLY A 59 -3.45 3.37 0.54
C GLY A 59 -2.59 4.28 1.40
N ILE A 60 -1.39 4.61 0.95
CA ILE A 60 -0.38 5.40 1.64
C ILE A 60 -0.63 6.91 1.42
N PRO A 61 -0.46 7.77 2.45
CA PRO A 61 -0.57 9.21 2.28
C PRO A 61 0.41 9.76 1.23
N ASP A 62 -0.09 10.56 0.29
CA ASP A 62 0.71 11.07 -0.84
C ASP A 62 1.94 11.88 -0.42
N PHE A 63 1.93 12.54 0.73
CA PHE A 63 3.10 13.28 1.20
C PHE A 63 4.29 12.36 1.54
N TYR A 64 4.04 11.14 2.03
CA TYR A 64 5.09 10.14 2.22
C TYR A 64 5.43 9.41 0.92
N ALA A 65 4.42 9.12 0.09
CA ALA A 65 4.63 8.49 -1.20
C ALA A 65 5.50 9.36 -2.13
N LYS A 66 5.26 10.68 -2.17
CA LYS A 66 6.06 11.65 -2.94
C LYS A 66 7.52 11.70 -2.47
N GLU A 67 7.76 11.67 -1.15
CA GLU A 67 9.12 11.62 -0.60
C GLU A 67 9.83 10.31 -0.98
N ALA A 68 9.14 9.17 -0.87
CA ALA A 68 9.69 7.85 -1.18
C ALA A 68 9.94 7.65 -2.69
N ALA A 69 9.15 8.27 -3.55
CA ALA A 69 9.28 8.20 -5.00
C ALA A 69 10.24 9.25 -5.58
N GLU A 70 10.85 10.11 -4.76
CA GLU A 70 11.74 11.17 -5.25
C GLU A 70 12.93 10.58 -6.01
N GLY A 71 13.07 10.94 -7.29
CA GLY A 71 14.14 10.45 -8.15
C GLY A 71 13.99 8.99 -8.57
N ALA A 72 12.79 8.40 -8.47
CA ALA A 72 12.54 7.04 -8.92
C ALA A 72 12.76 6.89 -10.43
N GLU A 73 13.49 5.83 -10.81
CA GLU A 73 13.80 5.51 -12.20
C GLU A 73 13.62 4.02 -12.46
N CYS A 74 13.37 3.67 -13.73
CA CYS A 74 13.38 2.28 -14.14
C CYS A 74 14.83 1.77 -14.23
N HIS A 75 15.13 0.71 -13.49
CA HIS A 75 16.44 0.07 -13.49
C HIS A 75 16.36 -1.38 -14.03
N GLY A 76 17.50 -1.89 -14.50
CA GLY A 76 17.66 -3.27 -14.96
C GLY A 76 17.10 -3.57 -16.36
N ASP A 77 17.20 -4.84 -16.75
CA ASP A 77 16.79 -5.32 -18.08
C ASP A 77 15.41 -5.98 -18.03
N TRP A 78 14.39 -5.18 -18.36
CA TRP A 78 12.99 -5.61 -18.43
C TRP A 78 12.68 -6.50 -19.64
N SER A 79 13.62 -6.66 -20.58
CA SER A 79 13.49 -7.57 -21.71
C SER A 79 13.95 -9.00 -21.39
N ASN A 80 14.49 -9.23 -20.18
CA ASN A 80 14.91 -10.55 -19.74
C ASN A 80 13.72 -11.54 -19.72
N PRO A 81 13.79 -12.67 -20.45
CA PRO A 81 12.73 -13.67 -20.48
C PRO A 81 12.34 -14.25 -19.10
N GLU A 82 13.23 -14.18 -18.11
CA GLU A 82 12.95 -14.59 -16.72
C GLU A 82 11.77 -13.80 -16.11
N PHE A 83 11.56 -12.55 -16.54
CA PHE A 83 10.49 -11.69 -16.04
C PHE A 83 9.26 -11.65 -16.95
N ALA A 84 9.21 -12.47 -18.01
CA ALA A 84 8.17 -12.41 -19.02
C ALA A 84 6.75 -12.55 -18.46
N ASP A 85 6.56 -13.40 -17.45
CA ASP A 85 5.25 -13.57 -16.80
C ASP A 85 4.84 -12.35 -15.97
N VAL A 86 5.81 -11.72 -15.27
CA VAL A 86 5.57 -10.48 -14.53
C VAL A 86 5.25 -9.34 -15.49
N VAL A 87 6.05 -9.16 -16.55
CA VAL A 87 5.85 -8.14 -17.58
C VAL A 87 4.53 -8.32 -18.31
N LYS A 88 4.09 -9.57 -18.54
CA LYS A 88 2.80 -9.83 -19.15
C LYS A 88 1.62 -9.40 -18.27
N LEU A 89 1.76 -9.50 -16.96
CA LEU A 89 0.67 -9.20 -16.01
C LEU A 89 0.67 -7.72 -15.58
N TYR A 90 1.85 -7.19 -15.27
CA TYR A 90 2.04 -5.85 -14.69
C TYR A 90 2.71 -4.88 -15.66
N GLY A 91 3.10 -5.29 -16.86
CA GLY A 91 3.79 -4.43 -17.81
C GLY A 91 5.29 -4.27 -17.53
N GLU A 92 5.97 -3.61 -18.45
CA GLU A 92 7.36 -3.17 -18.28
C GLU A 92 7.39 -1.88 -17.45
N CYS A 93 8.50 -1.63 -16.76
CA CYS A 93 8.62 -0.39 -15.99
C CYS A 93 8.54 0.86 -16.86
N LYS A 94 7.77 1.82 -16.35
CA LYS A 94 7.57 3.16 -16.88
C LYS A 94 7.47 4.14 -15.73
N THR A 95 7.95 5.37 -15.90
CA THR A 95 7.66 6.43 -14.93
C THR A 95 6.21 6.88 -15.09
N MET A 96 5.59 7.35 -14.00
CA MET A 96 4.24 7.89 -14.03
C MET A 96 4.12 9.08 -14.99
N ASP A 97 5.16 9.91 -15.08
CA ASP A 97 5.20 11.03 -16.02
C ASP A 97 5.17 10.60 -17.50
N SER A 98 5.67 9.40 -17.83
CA SER A 98 5.68 8.91 -19.21
C SER A 98 4.28 8.65 -19.79
N TYR A 99 3.26 8.50 -18.92
CA TYR A 99 1.87 8.37 -19.33
C TYR A 99 1.26 9.69 -19.84
N ASN A 100 1.90 10.84 -19.56
CA ASN A 100 1.44 12.17 -19.94
C ASN A 100 -0.01 12.46 -19.50
N TYR A 101 -0.37 12.05 -18.28
CA TYR A 101 -1.70 12.26 -17.74
C TYR A 101 -1.92 13.71 -17.31
N GLU A 102 -3.15 14.18 -17.51
CA GLU A 102 -3.64 15.38 -16.88
C GLU A 102 -3.68 15.17 -15.35
N LYS A 103 -3.30 16.21 -14.61
CA LYS A 103 -3.20 16.19 -13.14
C LYS A 103 -4.13 17.24 -12.53
N ASP A 104 -4.59 17.01 -11.30
CA ASP A 104 -5.38 17.97 -10.54
C ASP A 104 -4.51 19.03 -9.83
N GLU A 105 -5.14 19.83 -8.96
CA GLU A 105 -4.46 20.89 -8.19
C GLU A 105 -3.43 20.38 -7.17
N ASN A 106 -3.49 19.10 -6.79
CA ASN A 106 -2.54 18.45 -5.88
C ASN A 106 -1.42 17.73 -6.63
N ASP A 107 -1.35 17.91 -7.96
CA ASP A 107 -0.45 17.21 -8.87
C ASP A 107 -0.71 15.69 -8.90
N TRP A 108 -1.95 15.27 -8.69
CA TRP A 108 -2.34 13.86 -8.82
C TRP A 108 -2.91 13.58 -10.21
N PRO A 109 -2.55 12.45 -10.85
CA PRO A 109 -3.22 12.03 -12.08
C PRO A 109 -4.73 11.96 -11.90
N LEU A 110 -5.49 12.52 -12.84
CA LEU A 110 -6.95 12.45 -12.77
C LEU A 110 -7.42 10.99 -12.82
N ILE A 111 -8.45 10.64 -12.06
CA ILE A 111 -9.02 9.27 -12.06
C ILE A 111 -9.43 8.83 -13.48
N SER A 112 -9.92 9.75 -14.31
CA SER A 112 -10.25 9.47 -15.71
C SER A 112 -9.03 9.11 -16.57
N GLU A 113 -7.86 9.61 -16.22
CA GLU A 113 -6.59 9.29 -16.87
C GLU A 113 -6.09 7.92 -16.40
N CYS A 114 -6.08 7.68 -15.09
CA CYS A 114 -5.69 6.39 -14.50
C CYS A 114 -6.51 5.22 -15.05
N ASN A 115 -7.81 5.42 -15.30
CA ASN A 115 -8.71 4.41 -15.84
C ASN A 115 -8.51 4.10 -17.34
N LYS A 116 -7.59 4.80 -18.04
CA LYS A 116 -7.26 4.49 -19.45
C LYS A 116 -6.44 3.20 -19.58
N GLN A 117 -5.81 2.75 -18.50
CA GLN A 117 -5.04 1.51 -18.45
C GLN A 117 -5.67 0.53 -17.48
N SER A 118 -5.26 -0.73 -17.56
CA SER A 118 -5.57 -1.70 -16.52
C SER A 118 -4.72 -1.38 -15.29
N PHE A 119 -5.32 -1.21 -14.11
CA PHE A 119 -4.61 -0.79 -12.91
C PHE A 119 -3.34 -1.60 -12.54
N PRO A 120 -3.23 -2.93 -12.82
CA PRO A 120 -2.03 -3.68 -12.45
C PRO A 120 -0.78 -3.14 -13.14
N VAL A 121 -0.91 -2.45 -14.27
CA VAL A 121 0.25 -1.94 -15.00
C VAL A 121 1.04 -0.87 -14.22
N TYR A 122 0.44 -0.28 -13.19
CA TYR A 122 1.09 0.74 -12.38
C TYR A 122 1.96 0.15 -11.26
N TYR A 123 1.83 -1.14 -10.91
CA TYR A 123 2.69 -1.80 -9.91
C TYR A 123 4.17 -1.77 -10.29
N THR A 124 4.47 -1.83 -11.58
CA THR A 124 5.84 -1.73 -12.08
C THR A 124 6.24 -0.31 -12.47
N SER A 125 5.44 0.71 -12.14
CA SER A 125 5.92 2.08 -12.31
C SER A 125 7.14 2.33 -11.42
N ALA A 126 8.09 3.14 -11.89
CA ALA A 126 9.31 3.42 -11.12
C ALA A 126 8.97 3.92 -9.71
N GLU A 127 7.98 4.81 -9.64
CA GLU A 127 7.49 5.43 -8.42
C GLU A 127 6.83 4.40 -7.49
N SER A 128 5.96 3.51 -8.01
CA SER A 128 5.33 2.46 -7.17
C SER A 128 6.37 1.50 -6.60
N LEU A 129 7.33 1.04 -7.41
CA LEU A 129 8.41 0.16 -6.98
C LEU A 129 9.27 0.83 -5.90
N ALA A 130 9.59 2.12 -6.06
CA ALA A 130 10.35 2.88 -5.07
C ALA A 130 9.61 3.01 -3.73
N ILE A 131 8.29 3.24 -3.75
CA ILE A 131 7.47 3.35 -2.53
C ILE A 131 7.38 2.00 -1.79
N PHE A 132 7.18 0.89 -2.51
CA PHE A 132 7.24 -0.45 -1.93
C PHE A 132 8.59 -0.74 -1.29
N ASP A 133 9.69 -0.47 -2.01
CA ASP A 133 11.03 -0.70 -1.50
C ASP A 133 11.34 0.19 -0.28
N ALA A 134 10.89 1.45 -0.29
CA ALA A 134 11.02 2.34 0.85
C ALA A 134 10.30 1.82 2.10
N LEU A 135 9.13 1.18 1.94
CA LEU A 135 8.42 0.57 3.04
C LEU A 135 9.22 -0.61 3.60
N TYR A 136 9.67 -1.54 2.75
CA TYR A 136 10.39 -2.74 3.21
C TYR A 136 11.76 -2.41 3.83
N GLU A 137 12.49 -1.45 3.25
CA GLU A 137 13.83 -1.06 3.69
C GLU A 137 13.85 0.08 4.72
N ASN A 138 12.66 0.55 5.15
CA ASN A 138 12.50 1.69 6.04
C ASN A 138 13.19 2.98 5.54
N LYS A 139 13.27 3.19 4.21
CA LYS A 139 13.81 4.43 3.66
C LYS A 139 12.94 5.59 4.10
N ASN A 140 13.57 6.70 4.46
CA ASN A 140 12.90 7.88 5.00
C ASN A 140 12.08 7.59 6.29
N GLY A 141 12.31 6.45 6.95
CA GLY A 141 11.51 5.98 8.08
C GLY A 141 10.07 5.63 7.70
N LEU A 142 9.80 5.24 6.44
CA LEU A 142 8.44 4.98 5.96
C LEU A 142 7.76 3.85 6.76
N ALA A 143 8.47 2.78 7.07
CA ALA A 143 7.91 1.71 7.87
C ALA A 143 7.82 2.04 9.37
N ASP A 144 8.59 2.98 9.90
CA ASP A 144 8.34 3.49 11.26
C ASP A 144 6.99 4.21 11.31
N LYS A 145 6.71 5.06 10.31
CA LYS A 145 5.43 5.77 10.19
C LYS A 145 4.27 4.80 9.95
N PHE A 146 4.50 3.72 9.19
CA PHE A 146 3.51 2.66 9.00
C PHE A 146 3.19 1.92 10.32
N VAL A 147 4.19 1.71 11.17
CA VAL A 147 4.00 1.18 12.52
C VAL A 147 3.20 2.16 13.39
N ASP A 148 3.46 3.47 13.30
CA ASP A 148 2.68 4.48 14.03
C ASP A 148 1.20 4.48 13.59
N PHE A 149 0.93 4.38 12.28
CA PHE A 149 -0.42 4.18 11.74
C PHE A 149 -1.11 2.95 12.34
N TRP A 150 -0.44 1.81 12.38
CA TRP A 150 -0.95 0.60 13.05
C TRP A 150 -1.16 0.81 14.55
N GLY A 151 -0.31 1.61 15.18
CA GLY A 151 -0.47 2.03 16.58
C GLY A 151 -1.79 2.77 16.81
N GLU A 152 -2.21 3.65 15.89
CA GLU A 152 -3.49 4.35 16.00
C GLU A 152 -4.70 3.42 15.79
N LEU A 153 -4.63 2.51 14.80
CA LEU A 153 -5.68 1.52 14.58
C LEU A 153 -5.86 0.60 15.78
N THR A 154 -4.75 0.05 16.29
CA THR A 154 -4.81 -0.88 17.43
C THR A 154 -5.31 -0.18 18.68
N LYS A 155 -4.85 1.05 19.00
CA LYS A 155 -5.40 1.85 20.10
C LYS A 155 -6.90 2.07 19.97
N LYS A 156 -7.39 2.38 18.77
CA LYS A 156 -8.82 2.61 18.52
C LYS A 156 -9.65 1.36 18.77
N PHE A 157 -9.23 0.23 18.20
CA PHE A 157 -10.06 -0.97 18.15
C PHE A 157 -9.77 -2.00 19.25
N PHE A 158 -8.78 -1.76 20.13
CA PHE A 158 -8.31 -2.73 21.12
C PHE A 158 -9.41 -3.38 21.97
N ASN A 159 -10.41 -2.60 22.39
CA ASN A 159 -11.51 -3.08 23.23
C ASN A 159 -12.80 -3.40 22.43
N ASN A 160 -12.77 -3.30 21.10
CA ASN A 160 -13.94 -3.55 20.28
C ASN A 160 -14.15 -5.07 20.10
N PRO A 161 -15.21 -5.68 20.65
CA PRO A 161 -15.40 -7.13 20.64
C PRO A 161 -15.73 -7.69 19.25
N TYR A 162 -16.04 -6.83 18.28
CA TYR A 162 -16.38 -7.21 16.91
C TYR A 162 -15.18 -7.21 15.96
N VAL A 163 -14.03 -6.68 16.39
CA VAL A 163 -12.77 -6.79 15.65
C VAL A 163 -12.06 -8.08 16.03
N ILE A 164 -11.85 -8.96 15.05
CA ILE A 164 -11.31 -10.32 15.26
C ILE A 164 -9.87 -10.49 14.77
N GLY A 165 -9.33 -9.50 14.07
CA GLY A 165 -7.99 -9.56 13.54
C GLY A 165 -7.58 -8.31 12.76
N TYR A 166 -6.31 -8.28 12.42
CA TYR A 166 -5.65 -7.23 11.66
C TYR A 166 -4.87 -7.89 10.52
N ASP A 167 -5.11 -7.42 9.30
CA ASP A 167 -4.38 -7.81 8.09
C ASP A 167 -3.33 -6.73 7.80
N PRO A 168 -2.03 -7.01 8.05
CA PRO A 168 -0.97 -5.99 8.14
C PRO A 168 -0.77 -5.13 6.89
N ILE A 169 -1.01 -5.68 5.71
CA ILE A 169 -0.95 -4.95 4.44
C ILE A 169 -1.64 -5.78 3.34
N ASN A 170 -2.49 -5.13 2.55
CA ASN A 170 -3.09 -5.73 1.36
C ASN A 170 -2.03 -5.98 0.27
N GLU A 171 -2.06 -7.16 -0.36
CA GLU A 171 -1.33 -7.52 -1.59
C GLU A 171 0.10 -6.94 -1.71
N PRO A 172 1.02 -7.27 -0.78
CA PRO A 172 2.39 -6.80 -0.87
C PRO A 172 3.07 -7.27 -2.17
N PHE A 173 3.86 -6.39 -2.78
CA PHE A 173 4.48 -6.61 -4.08
C PHE A 173 6.02 -6.65 -3.99
N PRO A 174 6.72 -7.61 -4.62
CA PRO A 174 8.17 -7.77 -4.49
C PRO A 174 8.96 -6.76 -5.33
N SER A 175 8.99 -5.48 -4.95
CA SER A 175 9.44 -4.36 -5.80
C SER A 175 10.89 -4.39 -6.32
N ASP A 176 11.83 -5.08 -5.67
CA ASP A 176 13.25 -5.13 -6.10
C ASP A 176 13.59 -6.40 -6.91
N PHE A 177 12.58 -7.08 -7.47
CA PHE A 177 12.77 -8.35 -8.18
C PHE A 177 13.66 -8.27 -9.43
N ILE A 178 13.81 -7.07 -10.02
CA ILE A 178 14.70 -6.87 -11.17
C ILE A 178 16.18 -6.94 -10.75
N SER A 179 16.54 -6.33 -9.62
CA SER A 179 17.90 -6.36 -9.08
C SER A 179 18.17 -7.68 -8.35
N ASN A 180 17.14 -8.26 -7.73
CA ASN A 180 17.20 -9.52 -7.00
C ASN A 180 16.09 -10.50 -7.47
N PRO A 181 16.32 -11.25 -8.55
CA PRO A 181 15.34 -12.19 -9.12
C PRO A 181 14.87 -13.27 -8.14
N SER A 182 15.64 -13.59 -7.10
CA SER A 182 15.25 -14.60 -6.12
C SER A 182 14.00 -14.20 -5.33
N LEU A 183 13.65 -12.91 -5.28
CA LEU A 183 12.42 -12.44 -4.62
C LEU A 183 11.14 -13.01 -5.26
N LEU A 184 11.19 -13.46 -6.52
CA LEU A 184 10.06 -14.14 -7.18
C LEU A 184 9.93 -15.62 -6.79
N GLN A 185 10.94 -16.19 -6.12
CA GLN A 185 10.85 -17.56 -5.64
C GLN A 185 9.92 -17.62 -4.42
N PRO A 186 8.95 -18.56 -4.39
CA PRO A 186 7.99 -18.65 -3.29
C PRO A 186 8.66 -18.69 -1.91
N GLY A 187 8.26 -17.79 -1.02
CA GLY A 187 8.75 -17.70 0.35
C GLY A 187 9.98 -16.82 0.56
N VAL A 188 10.74 -16.47 -0.49
CA VAL A 188 11.97 -15.66 -0.33
C VAL A 188 11.61 -14.22 0.02
N PHE A 189 10.72 -13.58 -0.77
CA PHE A 189 10.23 -12.24 -0.45
C PHE A 189 9.52 -12.18 0.92
N ASP A 190 8.73 -13.21 1.25
CA ASP A 190 8.05 -13.30 2.54
C ASP A 190 9.03 -13.30 3.71
N GLN A 191 10.12 -14.07 3.60
CA GLN A 191 11.13 -14.18 4.66
C GLN A 191 12.04 -12.96 4.74
N ASP A 192 12.47 -12.44 3.59
CA ASP A 192 13.53 -11.43 3.52
C ASP A 192 12.99 -10.00 3.66
N LYS A 193 11.72 -9.75 3.29
CA LYS A 193 11.13 -8.40 3.26
C LYS A 193 9.88 -8.29 4.13
N LEU A 194 8.90 -9.19 3.98
CA LEU A 194 7.61 -9.06 4.68
C LEU A 194 7.67 -9.42 6.16
N ALA A 195 8.28 -10.55 6.52
CA ALA A 195 8.39 -10.97 7.91
C ALA A 195 9.13 -9.93 8.79
N PRO A 196 10.23 -9.30 8.35
CA PRO A 196 10.84 -8.18 9.06
C PRO A 196 9.91 -6.97 9.25
N LEU A 197 9.16 -6.58 8.21
CA LEU A 197 8.17 -5.50 8.31
C LEU A 197 7.08 -5.85 9.34
N TYR A 198 6.51 -7.05 9.27
CA TYR A 198 5.46 -7.50 10.19
C TYR A 198 5.97 -7.59 11.62
N ALA A 199 7.20 -8.06 11.81
CA ALA A 199 7.82 -8.10 13.14
C ALA A 199 7.88 -6.71 13.79
N ARG A 200 7.97 -5.62 13.02
CA ARG A 200 7.95 -4.25 13.55
C ARG A 200 6.55 -3.79 13.96
N ILE A 201 5.51 -4.28 13.28
CA ILE A 201 4.11 -3.95 13.59
C ILE A 201 3.65 -4.63 14.89
N TYR A 202 4.15 -5.84 15.15
CA TYR A 202 3.74 -6.66 16.31
C TYR A 202 4.64 -6.51 17.57
N GLN A 203 5.65 -5.65 17.53
CA GLN A 203 6.54 -5.36 18.67
C GLN A 203 5.96 -4.30 19.61
#